data_AF-A0A3A5JBI6-F1
#
_entry.id   AF-A0A3A5JBI6-F1
#
_cell.length_a   1.000
_cell.length_b   1.000
_cell.length_c   1.000
_cell.angle_alpha   90.00
_cell.angle_beta   90.00
_cell.angle_gamma   90.00
#
_symmetry.space_group_name_H-M   'P 1'
#
loop_
_entity.id
_entity.type
_entity.pdbx_description
1 polymer ?
#
loop_
_entity_poly.entity_id
_entity_poly.type
_entity_poly.pdbx_seq_one_letter_code
_entity_poly.pdbx_strand_id
1 'polypeptide(L)'
;MLFEVTDDDGTHRVRVDPSRDPSDPSWVSETDRDARSFDAALPELRLPGTGKEYDDCGDDMPVCFCENCLERTWAGRSCRRSACPRCNESWAFHSAKTDASKSDALRRKLNVAQNTNKNKQHHVVVSLPHSLRFDSDQPLKRAKELAKNLLAGVDLDAGTLYYHPWRIAKAYRGDVAGHSSGDGDLTWADILRRLDSDSWSWDAVRDEFLVFAPHFHAIGNSRFVQGGAVTDAISEQTGIVIHRITKKESSVSIYDKEDLCRATAYCRTHTGLRWDDDNEQFRAATWRFGETANLVPSKGVREEIDQVARDVSHDVLGVDFRRSSCSAHVHPDGEPQDSPSEQEEPVWSPEPVSLFAGPTDDRSLGPSQTDFEPSSADRLLPDGGSTWDETAGVSPSFLDDPTEAEGVPDDPKQETERCGGEMIPMMYAPQYLDDDDLRDEMPGRVEALERDYQLWQDSGNPPPD
;
A
#
# COMPACT_ATOMS: atom_id res chain seq x y z
N MET A 1 -30.17 1.44 10.78
CA MET A 1 -29.12 2.41 11.16
C MET A 1 -29.67 3.80 10.97
N LEU A 2 -29.34 4.75 11.84
CA LEU A 2 -29.86 6.11 11.80
C LEU A 2 -28.70 7.11 11.89
N PHE A 3 -28.73 8.16 11.10
CA PHE A 3 -27.73 9.24 11.07
C PHE A 3 -28.38 10.54 10.59
N GLU A 4 -27.69 11.66 10.78
CA GLU A 4 -28.07 12.95 10.20
C GLU A 4 -27.05 13.37 9.14
N VAL A 5 -27.54 14.03 8.09
CA VAL A 5 -26.74 14.64 7.03
C VAL A 5 -27.24 16.06 6.80
N THR A 6 -26.32 16.99 6.56
CA THR A 6 -26.67 18.37 6.20
C THR A 6 -26.26 18.65 4.76
N ASP A 7 -27.19 19.15 3.97
CA ASP A 7 -27.02 19.61 2.59
C ASP A 7 -27.62 21.01 2.40
N ASP A 8 -27.85 21.41 1.14
CA ASP A 8 -28.38 22.73 0.79
C ASP A 8 -29.86 22.91 1.19
N ASP A 9 -30.63 21.83 1.33
CA ASP A 9 -32.05 21.84 1.69
C ASP A 9 -32.26 21.77 3.22
N GLY A 10 -31.23 21.37 3.96
CA GLY A 10 -31.19 21.46 5.40
C GLY A 10 -30.51 20.26 6.05
N THR A 11 -30.96 19.91 7.26
CA THR A 11 -30.44 18.73 7.96
C THR A 11 -31.52 17.65 8.01
N HIS A 12 -31.21 16.52 7.40
CA HIS A 12 -32.09 15.38 7.18
C HIS A 12 -31.69 14.23 8.09
N ARG A 13 -32.68 13.51 8.62
CA ARG A 13 -32.45 12.35 9.47
C ARG A 13 -32.80 11.08 8.69
N VAL A 14 -31.77 10.33 8.36
CA VAL A 14 -31.84 9.21 7.41
C VAL A 14 -31.71 7.89 8.15
N ARG A 15 -32.61 6.95 7.83
CA ARG A 15 -32.60 5.57 8.29
C ARG A 15 -32.29 4.63 7.14
N VAL A 16 -31.27 3.78 7.32
CA VAL A 16 -31.01 2.61 6.47
C VAL A 16 -31.46 1.35 7.20
N ASP A 17 -32.42 0.59 6.66
CA ASP A 17 -32.94 -0.65 7.24
C ASP A 17 -32.29 -1.88 6.60
N PRO A 18 -31.23 -2.46 7.18
CA PRO A 18 -30.50 -3.57 6.57
C PRO A 18 -31.32 -4.86 6.46
N SER A 19 -32.53 -4.92 7.00
CA SER A 19 -33.44 -6.05 6.86
C SER A 19 -34.30 -6.02 5.59
N ARG A 20 -34.32 -4.89 4.87
CA ARG A 20 -35.08 -4.71 3.63
C ARG A 20 -34.20 -4.90 2.41
N ASP A 21 -34.84 -5.24 1.29
CA ASP A 21 -34.17 -5.32 -0.01
C ASP A 21 -33.67 -3.91 -0.40
N PRO A 22 -32.40 -3.76 -0.79
CA PRO A 22 -31.82 -2.49 -1.23
C PRO A 22 -32.52 -1.81 -2.40
N SER A 23 -33.23 -2.59 -3.23
CA SER A 23 -34.05 -2.09 -4.33
C SER A 23 -35.42 -1.55 -3.87
N ASP A 24 -35.81 -1.80 -2.62
CA ASP A 24 -37.01 -1.24 -2.02
C ASP A 24 -36.77 0.24 -1.66
N PRO A 25 -37.60 1.20 -2.15
CA PRO A 25 -37.47 2.61 -1.80
C PRO A 25 -37.56 2.92 -0.31
N SER A 26 -38.05 1.98 0.51
CA SER A 26 -38.13 2.10 1.96
C SER A 26 -36.92 1.53 2.71
N TRP A 27 -35.94 0.97 1.99
CA TRP A 27 -34.65 0.56 2.54
C TRP A 27 -33.89 1.74 3.13
N VAL A 28 -33.97 2.87 2.45
CA VAL A 28 -33.52 4.18 2.92
C VAL A 28 -34.77 5.03 3.12
N SER A 29 -34.87 5.74 4.24
CA SER A 29 -36.03 6.59 4.53
C SER A 29 -35.64 7.77 5.39
N GLU A 30 -36.27 8.92 5.13
CA GLU A 30 -36.24 10.04 6.05
C GLU A 30 -37.14 9.75 7.26
N THR A 31 -36.73 10.22 8.42
CA THR A 31 -37.46 10.01 9.68
C THR A 31 -37.60 11.32 10.44
N ASP A 32 -38.71 11.47 11.16
CA ASP A 32 -38.93 12.66 11.98
C ASP A 32 -37.83 12.82 13.04
N ARG A 33 -37.51 14.09 13.32
CA ARG A 33 -36.61 14.42 14.43
C ARG A 33 -37.27 14.08 15.76
N ASP A 34 -36.48 13.51 16.65
CA ASP A 34 -36.83 13.22 18.04
C ASP A 34 -35.78 13.82 18.99
N ALA A 35 -35.87 13.49 20.28
CA ALA A 35 -35.00 14.05 21.31
C ALA A 35 -33.52 13.61 21.24
N ARG A 36 -33.15 12.69 20.34
CA ARG A 36 -31.75 12.25 20.18
C ARG A 36 -30.90 13.32 19.49
N SER A 37 -29.68 13.47 19.97
CA SER A 37 -28.66 14.39 19.46
C SER A 37 -27.69 13.67 18.52
N PHE A 38 -27.50 14.19 17.32
CA PHE A 38 -26.56 13.66 16.33
C PHE A 38 -25.38 14.62 16.18
N ASP A 39 -24.57 14.72 17.23
CA ASP A 39 -23.47 15.68 17.27
C ASP A 39 -22.11 15.04 16.90
N ALA A 40 -22.03 13.70 16.88
CA ALA A 40 -20.76 13.01 16.68
C ALA A 40 -20.37 12.95 15.20
N ALA A 41 -19.32 13.70 14.85
CA ALA A 41 -18.69 13.67 13.53
C ALA A 41 -17.74 12.49 13.35
N LEU A 42 -17.41 12.18 12.10
CA LEU A 42 -16.36 11.21 11.80
C LEU A 42 -14.97 11.78 12.16
N PRO A 43 -14.03 10.94 12.60
CA PRO A 43 -12.74 11.42 13.06
C PRO A 43 -11.78 11.74 11.90
N GLU A 44 -11.09 12.86 12.05
CA GLU A 44 -9.93 13.29 11.27
C GLU A 44 -8.67 12.54 11.74
N LEU A 45 -8.54 11.28 11.32
CA LEU A 45 -7.42 10.44 11.75
C LEU A 45 -6.11 10.81 11.03
N ARG A 46 -4.99 10.60 11.72
CA ARG A 46 -3.64 10.72 11.13
C ARG A 46 -3.39 9.64 10.08
N LEU A 47 -2.38 9.85 9.25
CA LEU A 47 -1.98 8.91 8.21
C LEU A 47 -0.75 8.08 8.63
N PRO A 48 -0.46 6.97 7.94
CA PRO A 48 0.80 6.25 8.09
C PRO A 48 2.01 7.17 7.92
N GLY A 49 3.11 6.85 8.61
CA GLY A 49 4.35 7.64 8.58
C GLY A 49 4.33 8.94 9.39
N THR A 50 3.18 9.40 9.92
CA THR A 50 3.06 10.71 10.60
C THR A 50 3.40 10.71 12.11
N GLY A 51 3.98 9.64 12.61
CA GLY A 51 4.34 9.45 14.02
C GLY A 51 5.80 9.76 14.32
N LYS A 52 6.42 8.95 15.17
CA LYS A 52 7.83 9.05 15.54
C LYS A 52 8.51 7.70 15.42
N GLU A 53 9.77 7.72 15.06
CA GLU A 53 10.65 6.55 15.13
C GLU A 53 10.85 6.10 16.58
N TYR A 54 11.26 4.85 16.76
CA TYR A 54 11.83 4.41 18.02
C TYR A 54 13.31 4.76 18.06
N ASP A 55 13.88 4.82 19.27
CA ASP A 55 15.29 5.16 19.46
C ASP A 55 16.24 4.16 18.78
N ASP A 56 15.81 2.90 18.63
CA ASP A 56 16.53 1.83 17.95
C ASP A 56 16.15 1.67 16.46
N CYS A 57 15.23 2.50 15.97
CA CYS A 57 14.73 2.39 14.62
C CYS A 57 15.85 2.76 13.64
N GLY A 58 16.32 1.77 12.91
CA GLY A 58 17.36 1.96 11.94
C GLY A 58 18.76 1.59 12.33
N ASP A 59 18.97 1.21 13.59
CA ASP A 59 20.23 0.64 14.04
C ASP A 59 20.58 -0.59 13.21
N ASP A 60 21.85 -0.70 12.81
CA ASP A 60 22.32 -1.83 12.01
C ASP A 60 22.10 -3.15 12.76
N MET A 61 21.45 -4.08 12.08
CA MET A 61 21.27 -5.43 12.59
C MET A 61 21.43 -6.46 11.46
N PRO A 62 21.87 -7.68 11.78
CA PRO A 62 21.97 -8.73 10.78
C PRO A 62 20.55 -9.21 10.45
N VAL A 63 20.14 -9.10 9.18
CA VAL A 63 18.75 -9.35 8.74
C VAL A 63 18.57 -10.64 7.95
N CYS A 64 19.59 -11.01 7.17
CA CYS A 64 19.57 -12.19 6.32
C CYS A 64 20.97 -12.82 6.25
N PHE A 65 21.04 -14.08 5.80
CA PHE A 65 22.28 -14.77 5.46
C PHE A 65 22.09 -15.59 4.19
N CYS A 66 23.15 -15.83 3.43
CA CYS A 66 23.09 -16.67 2.23
C CYS A 66 22.99 -18.15 2.60
N GLU A 67 22.08 -18.91 1.99
CA GLU A 67 21.98 -20.36 2.24
C GLU A 67 23.23 -21.15 1.83
N ASN A 68 23.98 -20.68 0.83
CA ASN A 68 25.11 -21.42 0.26
C ASN A 68 26.43 -21.10 0.94
N CYS A 69 26.71 -19.81 1.17
CA CYS A 69 27.99 -19.38 1.72
C CYS A 69 27.87 -18.76 3.11
N LEU A 70 26.66 -18.71 3.70
CA LEU A 70 26.41 -18.11 5.02
C LEU A 70 26.85 -16.65 5.16
N GLU A 71 27.10 -15.95 4.05
CA GLU A 71 27.41 -14.51 4.07
C GLU A 71 26.23 -13.74 4.65
N ARG A 72 26.49 -12.87 5.63
CA ARG A 72 25.44 -12.16 6.36
C ARG A 72 25.21 -10.79 5.73
N THR A 73 23.95 -10.40 5.62
CA THR A 73 23.55 -9.07 5.18
C THR A 73 22.99 -8.29 6.35
N TRP A 74 23.46 -7.07 6.48
CA TRP A 74 23.06 -6.12 7.49
C TRP A 74 22.08 -5.12 6.89
N ALA A 75 21.10 -4.71 7.67
CA ALA A 75 20.24 -3.60 7.34
C ALA A 75 19.77 -2.93 8.63
N GLY A 76 19.44 -1.65 8.53
CA GLY A 76 18.91 -0.94 9.69
C GLY A 76 17.56 -1.50 10.12
N ARG A 77 17.39 -1.65 11.43
CA ARG A 77 16.22 -2.22 12.09
C ARG A 77 14.91 -1.59 11.64
N SER A 78 13.90 -2.43 11.41
CA SER A 78 12.55 -1.99 11.05
C SER A 78 11.56 -2.30 12.17
N CYS A 79 10.94 -1.27 12.74
CA CYS A 79 9.90 -1.45 13.75
C CYS A 79 8.53 -1.85 13.17
N ARG A 80 8.36 -1.78 11.83
CA ARG A 80 7.12 -2.12 11.11
C ARG A 80 5.83 -1.50 11.70
N ARG A 81 5.93 -0.36 12.37
CA ARG A 81 4.76 0.36 12.88
C ARG A 81 4.17 1.24 11.79
N SER A 82 2.85 1.23 11.67
CA SER A 82 2.13 2.07 10.71
C SER A 82 2.44 3.56 10.86
N ALA A 83 2.68 4.03 12.08
CA ALA A 83 2.96 5.43 12.36
C ALA A 83 4.45 5.81 12.22
N CYS A 84 5.37 4.86 12.07
CA CYS A 84 6.79 5.16 11.98
C CYS A 84 7.11 5.77 10.60
N PRO A 85 7.70 6.97 10.49
CA PRO A 85 8.03 7.59 9.19
C PRO A 85 8.91 6.66 8.35
N ARG A 86 9.99 6.12 8.90
CA ARG A 86 10.90 5.21 8.20
C ARG A 86 10.32 3.84 7.80
N CYS A 87 9.36 3.30 8.56
CA CYS A 87 8.99 1.88 8.45
C CYS A 87 7.55 1.64 7.98
N ASN A 88 6.80 2.70 7.69
CA ASN A 88 5.37 2.59 7.36
C ASN A 88 5.14 1.81 6.05
N GLU A 89 6.07 1.86 5.10
CA GLU A 89 6.01 1.15 3.82
C GLU A 89 6.14 -0.36 4.05
N SER A 90 7.03 -0.79 4.94
CA SER A 90 7.16 -2.20 5.32
C SER A 90 5.88 -2.68 6.00
N TRP A 91 5.32 -1.89 6.93
CA TRP A 91 4.02 -2.18 7.54
C TRP A 91 2.91 -2.31 6.49
N ALA A 92 2.84 -1.36 5.55
CA ALA A 92 1.84 -1.33 4.49
C ALA A 92 1.97 -2.55 3.59
N PHE A 93 3.20 -2.92 3.19
CA PHE A 93 3.49 -4.12 2.41
C PHE A 93 2.99 -5.40 3.09
N HIS A 94 3.39 -5.63 4.35
CA HIS A 94 3.03 -6.84 5.08
C HIS A 94 1.51 -6.93 5.37
N SER A 95 0.91 -5.80 5.75
CA SER A 95 -0.53 -5.70 5.98
C SER A 95 -1.33 -5.91 4.69
N ALA A 96 -0.92 -5.27 3.59
CA ALA A 96 -1.58 -5.38 2.30
C ALA A 96 -1.51 -6.79 1.73
N LYS A 97 -0.35 -7.43 1.81
CA LYS A 97 -0.16 -8.84 1.41
C LYS A 97 -1.14 -9.76 2.11
N THR A 98 -1.36 -9.55 3.40
CA THR A 98 -2.31 -10.35 4.20
C THR A 98 -3.73 -10.19 3.69
N ASP A 99 -4.15 -8.97 3.39
CA ASP A 99 -5.51 -8.69 2.89
C ASP A 99 -5.71 -9.18 1.46
N ALA A 100 -4.72 -8.98 0.57
CA ALA A 100 -4.72 -9.50 -0.79
C ALA A 100 -4.80 -11.04 -0.81
N SER A 101 -4.04 -11.71 0.07
CA SER A 101 -4.08 -13.18 0.22
C SER A 101 -5.47 -13.68 0.62
N LYS A 102 -6.15 -12.98 1.53
CA LYS A 102 -7.53 -13.32 1.92
C LYS A 102 -8.51 -13.05 0.78
N SER A 103 -8.38 -11.94 0.06
CA SER A 103 -9.27 -11.65 -1.08
C SER A 103 -9.14 -12.70 -2.20
N ASP A 104 -7.91 -13.08 -2.56
CA ASP A 104 -7.70 -14.08 -3.60
C ASP A 104 -8.17 -15.48 -3.15
N ALA A 105 -7.86 -15.87 -1.91
CA ALA A 105 -8.36 -17.13 -1.34
C ALA A 105 -9.89 -17.17 -1.31
N LEU A 106 -10.57 -16.06 -0.97
CA LEU A 106 -12.02 -16.00 -0.96
C LEU A 106 -12.58 -16.18 -2.37
N ARG A 107 -12.00 -15.50 -3.38
CA ARG A 107 -12.39 -15.66 -4.78
C ARG A 107 -12.34 -17.13 -5.21
N ARG A 108 -11.22 -17.82 -4.92
CA ARG A 108 -11.03 -19.24 -5.23
C ARG A 108 -12.08 -20.11 -4.54
N LYS A 109 -12.31 -19.87 -3.24
CA LYS A 109 -13.31 -20.60 -2.44
C LYS A 109 -14.72 -20.44 -3.02
N LEU A 110 -15.14 -19.21 -3.33
CA LEU A 110 -16.47 -18.93 -3.90
C LEU A 110 -16.63 -19.58 -5.28
N ASN A 111 -15.59 -19.53 -6.12
CA ASN A 111 -15.58 -20.17 -7.43
C ASN A 111 -15.76 -21.69 -7.33
N VAL A 112 -15.06 -22.36 -6.43
CA VAL A 112 -15.21 -23.80 -6.18
C VAL A 112 -16.60 -24.12 -5.62
N ALA A 113 -17.01 -23.43 -4.56
CA ALA A 113 -18.28 -23.70 -3.87
C ALA A 113 -19.50 -23.52 -4.77
N GLN A 114 -19.43 -22.58 -5.73
CA GLN A 114 -20.52 -22.28 -6.65
C GLN A 114 -20.35 -22.91 -8.04
N ASN A 115 -19.31 -23.75 -8.23
CA ASN A 115 -18.94 -24.33 -9.52
C ASN A 115 -18.92 -23.30 -10.66
N THR A 116 -18.17 -22.21 -10.47
CA THR A 116 -18.10 -21.08 -11.41
C THR A 116 -16.72 -20.45 -11.44
N ASN A 117 -16.44 -19.62 -12.43
CA ASN A 117 -15.27 -18.72 -12.50
C ASN A 117 -15.69 -17.24 -12.56
N LYS A 118 -16.95 -16.95 -12.22
CA LYS A 118 -17.55 -15.62 -12.38
C LYS A 118 -17.34 -14.67 -11.19
N ASN A 119 -16.81 -15.15 -10.07
CA ASN A 119 -16.52 -14.25 -8.93
C ASN A 119 -15.32 -13.36 -9.28
N LYS A 120 -15.52 -12.06 -9.17
CA LYS A 120 -14.53 -11.02 -9.46
C LYS A 120 -14.09 -10.35 -8.16
N GLN A 121 -13.01 -9.61 -8.24
CA GLN A 121 -12.56 -8.70 -7.20
C GLN A 121 -12.94 -7.28 -7.59
N HIS A 122 -13.41 -6.52 -6.61
CA HIS A 122 -13.92 -5.17 -6.80
C HIS A 122 -13.27 -4.22 -5.81
N HIS A 123 -12.86 -3.06 -6.31
CA HIS A 123 -12.46 -1.89 -5.56
C HIS A 123 -13.63 -0.89 -5.58
N VAL A 124 -14.28 -0.73 -4.44
CA VAL A 124 -15.47 0.12 -4.30
C VAL A 124 -15.20 1.20 -3.27
N VAL A 125 -15.59 2.43 -3.56
CA VAL A 125 -15.54 3.56 -2.64
C VAL A 125 -16.93 3.85 -2.12
N VAL A 126 -17.07 3.98 -0.81
CA VAL A 126 -18.25 4.53 -0.14
C VAL A 126 -17.85 5.91 0.40
N SER A 127 -18.18 6.96 -0.33
CA SER A 127 -17.87 8.35 0.07
C SER A 127 -18.96 8.89 0.96
N LEU A 128 -18.57 9.33 2.15
CA LEU A 128 -19.51 9.85 3.14
C LEU A 128 -19.51 11.39 3.09
N PRO A 129 -20.67 12.03 3.24
CA PRO A 129 -20.73 13.48 3.34
C PRO A 129 -20.01 13.93 4.62
N HIS A 130 -19.21 15.00 4.53
CA HIS A 130 -18.50 15.57 5.68
C HIS A 130 -19.43 16.05 6.80
N SER A 131 -20.69 16.36 6.45
CA SER A 131 -21.77 16.75 7.36
C SER A 131 -22.42 15.56 8.07
N LEU A 132 -22.05 14.32 7.74
CA LEU A 132 -22.63 13.13 8.34
C LEU A 132 -22.36 13.07 9.85
N ARG A 133 -23.41 12.86 10.64
CA ARG A 133 -23.35 12.77 12.10
C ARG A 133 -24.10 11.55 12.63
N PHE A 134 -23.62 11.03 13.77
CA PHE A 134 -24.24 9.90 14.45
C PHE A 134 -24.65 10.26 15.88
N ASP A 135 -25.74 9.64 16.33
CA ASP A 135 -26.10 9.53 17.75
C ASP A 135 -25.30 8.36 18.36
N SER A 136 -23.98 8.55 18.51
CA SER A 136 -23.07 7.58 19.13
C SER A 136 -21.74 8.22 19.49
N ASP A 137 -21.19 7.84 20.64
CA ASP A 137 -19.80 8.08 21.05
C ASP A 137 -18.73 7.39 20.17
N GLN A 138 -19.15 6.41 19.35
CA GLN A 138 -18.29 5.66 18.44
C GLN A 138 -18.70 5.88 16.97
N PRO A 139 -18.62 7.12 16.43
CA PRO A 139 -19.12 7.46 15.10
C PRO A 139 -18.42 6.66 13.99
N LEU A 140 -17.11 6.40 14.11
CA LEU A 140 -16.38 5.58 13.14
C LEU A 140 -16.88 4.14 13.08
N LYS A 141 -17.22 3.54 14.24
CA LYS A 141 -17.81 2.20 14.29
C LYS A 141 -19.18 2.19 13.62
N ARG A 142 -19.99 3.23 13.82
CA ARG A 142 -21.30 3.38 13.16
C ARG A 142 -21.14 3.54 11.66
N ALA A 143 -20.24 4.39 11.18
CA ALA A 143 -19.95 4.55 9.75
C ALA A 143 -19.42 3.29 9.10
N LYS A 144 -18.57 2.53 9.79
CA LYS A 144 -18.11 1.22 9.30
C LYS A 144 -19.29 0.25 9.13
N GLU A 145 -20.20 0.16 10.10
CA GLU A 145 -21.39 -0.68 9.95
C GLU A 145 -22.36 -0.14 8.88
N LEU A 146 -22.45 1.18 8.70
CA LEU A 146 -23.20 1.81 7.60
C LEU A 146 -22.64 1.37 6.25
N ALA A 147 -21.33 1.53 6.05
CA ALA A 147 -20.64 1.15 4.83
C ALA A 147 -20.82 -0.34 4.53
N LYS A 148 -20.72 -1.22 5.53
CA LYS A 148 -20.98 -2.66 5.35
C LYS A 148 -22.41 -2.94 4.88
N ASN A 149 -23.42 -2.28 5.46
CA ASN A 149 -24.81 -2.48 5.07
C ASN A 149 -25.08 -1.95 3.65
N LEU A 150 -24.49 -0.80 3.29
CA LEU A 150 -24.60 -0.23 1.95
C LEU A 150 -23.91 -1.12 0.90
N LEU A 151 -22.72 -1.67 1.22
CA LEU A 151 -22.00 -2.58 0.33
C LEU A 151 -22.73 -3.90 0.14
N ALA A 152 -23.27 -4.48 1.21
CA ALA A 152 -24.18 -5.63 1.09
C ALA A 152 -25.35 -5.31 0.17
N GLY A 153 -25.86 -4.08 0.26
CA GLY A 153 -26.97 -3.65 -0.58
C GLY A 153 -26.66 -3.51 -2.08
N VAL A 154 -25.38 -3.48 -2.44
CA VAL A 154 -24.92 -3.50 -3.84
C VAL A 154 -24.22 -4.82 -4.18
N ASP A 155 -24.62 -5.92 -3.53
CA ASP A 155 -24.11 -7.29 -3.72
C ASP A 155 -22.61 -7.48 -3.38
N LEU A 156 -22.07 -6.71 -2.42
CA LEU A 156 -20.71 -6.85 -1.92
C LEU A 156 -20.67 -7.19 -0.42
N ASP A 157 -20.87 -8.47 -0.10
CA ASP A 157 -21.03 -8.94 1.29
C ASP A 157 -19.74 -9.32 2.03
N ALA A 158 -18.61 -9.44 1.32
CA ALA A 158 -17.35 -9.88 1.90
C ALA A 158 -16.14 -9.16 1.28
N GLY A 159 -15.21 -8.73 2.14
CA GLY A 159 -14.02 -7.99 1.72
C GLY A 159 -13.25 -7.39 2.89
N THR A 160 -12.43 -6.40 2.58
CA THR A 160 -11.69 -5.56 3.53
C THR A 160 -12.04 -4.10 3.29
N LEU A 161 -12.37 -3.39 4.38
CA LEU A 161 -12.66 -1.96 4.40
C LEU A 161 -11.47 -1.17 4.93
N TYR A 162 -11.13 -0.07 4.27
CA TYR A 162 -10.10 0.89 4.65
C TYR A 162 -10.76 2.26 4.81
N TYR A 163 -10.73 2.83 6.02
CA TYR A 163 -11.23 4.19 6.24
C TYR A 163 -10.17 5.21 5.90
N HIS A 164 -10.48 6.09 4.95
CA HIS A 164 -9.62 7.19 4.52
C HIS A 164 -10.28 8.51 4.94
N PRO A 165 -9.72 9.23 5.93
CA PRO A 165 -10.29 10.49 6.40
C PRO A 165 -10.10 11.64 5.41
N TRP A 166 -9.04 11.60 4.61
CA TRP A 166 -8.59 12.71 3.78
C TRP A 166 -8.70 12.41 2.29
N ARG A 167 -8.90 13.45 1.50
CA ARG A 167 -8.59 13.44 0.06
C ARG A 167 -7.61 14.58 -0.23
N ILE A 168 -6.77 14.41 -1.24
CA ILE A 168 -6.00 15.53 -1.80
C ILE A 168 -6.98 16.58 -2.30
N ALA A 169 -6.79 17.85 -1.96
CA ALA A 169 -7.65 18.94 -2.38
C ALA A 169 -7.71 19.02 -3.92
N LYS A 170 -8.87 19.39 -4.48
CA LYS A 170 -9.10 19.36 -5.93
C LYS A 170 -8.04 20.14 -6.71
N ALA A 171 -7.62 21.30 -6.19
CA ALA A 171 -6.63 22.17 -6.82
C ALA A 171 -5.25 21.51 -7.01
N TYR A 172 -4.92 20.51 -6.19
CA TYR A 172 -3.63 19.83 -6.22
C TYR A 172 -3.70 18.41 -6.74
N ARG A 173 -4.89 17.79 -6.73
CA ARG A 173 -5.05 16.37 -7.02
C ARG A 173 -4.84 16.07 -8.51
N GLY A 174 -3.95 15.13 -8.80
CA GLY A 174 -3.75 14.55 -10.12
C GLY A 174 -4.81 13.51 -10.52
N ASP A 175 -4.61 12.89 -11.67
CA ASP A 175 -5.50 11.83 -12.19
C ASP A 175 -5.42 10.57 -11.32
N VAL A 176 -6.57 9.95 -11.06
CA VAL A 176 -6.66 8.69 -10.30
C VAL A 176 -7.19 7.61 -11.24
N ALA A 177 -6.38 6.57 -11.47
CA ALA A 177 -6.71 5.43 -12.33
C ALA A 177 -7.13 5.82 -13.77
N GLY A 178 -6.56 6.92 -14.30
CA GLY A 178 -6.85 7.44 -15.63
C GLY A 178 -8.15 8.25 -15.74
N HIS A 179 -8.76 8.62 -14.61
CA HIS A 179 -9.88 9.55 -14.56
C HIS A 179 -9.42 10.91 -14.04
N SER A 180 -9.80 11.97 -14.75
CA SER A 180 -9.61 13.35 -14.28
C SER A 180 -10.33 13.51 -12.94
N SER A 181 -9.54 13.77 -11.91
CA SER A 181 -10.03 13.74 -10.52
C SER A 181 -9.76 15.05 -9.77
N GLY A 182 -8.98 15.95 -10.37
CA GLY A 182 -8.64 17.28 -9.88
C GLY A 182 -8.00 18.14 -10.97
N ASP A 183 -7.54 19.32 -10.56
CA ASP A 183 -6.97 20.35 -11.42
C ASP A 183 -5.43 20.41 -11.34
N GLY A 184 -4.82 19.49 -10.57
CA GLY A 184 -3.37 19.45 -10.32
C GLY A 184 -2.74 18.14 -10.77
N ASP A 185 -1.60 17.78 -10.18
CA ASP A 185 -0.78 16.63 -10.56
C ASP A 185 -0.32 15.76 -9.36
N LEU A 186 -0.63 16.16 -8.13
CA LEU A 186 -0.17 15.45 -6.93
C LEU A 186 -0.91 14.13 -6.73
N THR A 187 -0.13 13.10 -6.44
CA THR A 187 -0.57 11.78 -5.98
C THR A 187 -0.34 11.63 -4.47
N TRP A 188 -0.88 10.56 -3.88
CA TRP A 188 -0.57 10.24 -2.48
C TRP A 188 0.93 9.97 -2.26
N ALA A 189 1.63 9.41 -3.25
CA ALA A 189 3.08 9.23 -3.14
C ALA A 189 3.81 10.58 -3.04
N ASP A 190 3.36 11.61 -3.76
CA ASP A 190 3.93 12.95 -3.65
C ASP A 190 3.63 13.59 -2.29
N ILE A 191 2.42 13.41 -1.77
CA ILE A 191 2.03 13.89 -0.43
C ILE A 191 2.88 13.23 0.67
N LEU A 192 3.05 11.91 0.60
CA LEU A 192 3.85 11.16 1.58
C LEU A 192 5.32 11.56 1.51
N ARG A 193 5.89 11.72 0.31
CA ARG A 193 7.27 12.24 0.13
C ARG A 193 7.50 13.61 0.77
N ARG A 194 6.47 14.44 0.91
CA ARG A 194 6.59 15.72 1.64
C ARG A 194 6.77 15.50 3.14
N LEU A 195 6.12 14.49 3.70
CA LEU A 195 6.24 14.14 5.12
C LEU A 195 7.61 13.55 5.46
N ASP A 196 8.31 12.99 4.48
CA ASP A 196 9.69 12.52 4.63
C ASP A 196 10.71 13.67 4.63
N SER A 197 10.29 14.89 4.26
CA SER A 197 11.15 16.06 4.24
C SER A 197 11.06 16.86 5.55
N ASP A 198 12.20 17.36 6.03
CA ASP A 198 12.26 18.28 7.17
C ASP A 198 11.52 19.62 6.94
N SER A 199 11.09 19.87 5.70
CA SER A 199 10.41 21.11 5.31
C SER A 199 8.92 21.13 5.67
N TRP A 200 8.31 19.98 5.94
CA TRP A 200 6.86 19.89 6.12
C TRP A 200 6.48 19.06 7.34
N SER A 201 5.74 19.67 8.25
CA SER A 201 5.05 18.92 9.31
C SER A 201 3.75 18.30 8.78
N TRP A 202 3.25 17.25 9.45
CA TRP A 202 1.94 16.67 9.16
C TRP A 202 0.82 17.73 9.13
N ASP A 203 0.78 18.62 10.13
CA ASP A 203 -0.27 19.63 10.21
C ASP A 203 -0.20 20.60 9.02
N ALA A 204 1.02 20.99 8.59
CA ALA A 204 1.20 21.83 7.41
C ALA A 204 0.77 21.13 6.11
N VAL A 205 1.11 19.84 5.92
CA VAL A 205 0.68 19.06 4.75
C VAL A 205 -0.84 18.91 4.74
N ARG A 206 -1.44 18.61 5.90
CA ARG A 206 -2.89 18.48 6.05
C ARG A 206 -3.59 19.77 5.66
N ASP A 207 -3.17 20.90 6.23
CA ASP A 207 -3.86 22.18 6.07
C ASP A 207 -3.68 22.75 4.64
N GLU A 208 -2.54 22.50 4.01
CA GLU A 208 -2.25 22.98 2.66
C GLU A 208 -2.90 22.09 1.59
N PHE A 209 -2.70 20.77 1.65
CA PHE A 209 -2.98 19.89 0.52
C PHE A 209 -4.21 19.00 0.69
N LEU A 210 -4.76 18.86 1.90
CA LEU A 210 -5.79 17.87 2.19
C LEU A 210 -7.13 18.53 2.55
N VAL A 211 -8.21 17.85 2.17
CA VAL A 211 -9.57 18.18 2.63
C VAL A 211 -10.15 16.99 3.38
N PHE A 212 -10.82 17.27 4.49
CA PHE A 212 -11.56 16.24 5.22
C PHE A 212 -12.74 15.79 4.37
N ALA A 213 -12.65 14.56 3.85
CA ALA A 213 -13.60 13.98 2.93
C ALA A 213 -13.66 12.48 3.20
N PRO A 214 -14.29 12.07 4.32
CA PRO A 214 -14.23 10.72 4.82
C PRO A 214 -14.84 9.73 3.83
N HIS A 215 -14.12 8.66 3.52
CA HIS A 215 -14.60 7.61 2.64
C HIS A 215 -14.03 6.26 3.03
N PHE A 216 -14.72 5.19 2.63
CA PHE A 216 -14.22 3.84 2.77
C PHE A 216 -13.85 3.28 1.41
N HIS A 217 -12.65 2.75 1.26
CA HIS A 217 -12.36 1.81 0.19
C HIS A 217 -12.71 0.40 0.65
N ALA A 218 -13.34 -0.37 -0.23
CA ALA A 218 -13.64 -1.77 -0.05
C ALA A 218 -12.94 -2.56 -1.14
N ILE A 219 -12.11 -3.53 -0.74
CA ILE A 219 -11.58 -4.56 -1.64
C ILE A 219 -12.36 -5.83 -1.33
N GLY A 220 -13.32 -6.19 -2.19
CA GLY A 220 -14.27 -7.26 -1.93
C GLY A 220 -14.46 -8.22 -3.10
N ASN A 221 -15.13 -9.33 -2.82
CA ASN A 221 -15.34 -10.41 -3.77
C ASN A 221 -16.82 -10.61 -4.04
N SER A 222 -17.22 -10.47 -5.31
CA SER A 222 -18.59 -10.75 -5.75
C SER A 222 -18.65 -11.04 -7.25
N ARG A 223 -19.72 -11.67 -7.72
CA ARG A 223 -19.97 -11.84 -9.17
C ARG A 223 -20.23 -10.50 -9.86
N PHE A 224 -20.88 -9.59 -9.15
CA PHE A 224 -21.32 -8.30 -9.64
C PHE A 224 -21.41 -7.32 -8.47
N VAL A 225 -21.29 -6.02 -8.76
CA VAL A 225 -21.61 -4.96 -7.79
C VAL A 225 -22.63 -4.06 -8.47
N GLN A 226 -23.78 -3.87 -7.82
CA GLN A 226 -24.84 -3.04 -8.37
C GLN A 226 -24.40 -1.58 -8.48
N GLY A 227 -24.79 -0.95 -9.58
CA GLY A 227 -24.53 0.45 -9.88
C GLY A 227 -25.71 1.06 -10.64
N GLY A 228 -25.59 2.31 -11.05
CA GLY A 228 -26.68 3.04 -11.71
C GLY A 228 -27.82 3.29 -10.72
N ALA A 229 -29.06 2.97 -11.10
CA ALA A 229 -30.26 3.34 -10.35
C ALA A 229 -30.21 3.05 -8.83
N VAL A 230 -29.61 1.93 -8.40
CA VAL A 230 -29.48 1.61 -6.96
C VAL A 230 -28.50 2.56 -6.27
N THR A 231 -27.31 2.78 -6.84
CA THR A 231 -26.31 3.68 -6.26
C THR A 231 -26.73 5.15 -6.37
N ASP A 232 -27.43 5.51 -7.43
CA ASP A 232 -27.98 6.85 -7.65
C ASP A 232 -29.05 7.15 -6.61
N ALA A 233 -29.99 6.22 -6.37
CA ALA A 233 -31.01 6.36 -5.34
C ALA A 233 -30.41 6.47 -3.92
N ILE A 234 -29.36 5.69 -3.61
CA ILE A 234 -28.63 5.85 -2.33
C ILE A 234 -28.04 7.26 -2.23
N SER A 235 -27.37 7.72 -3.29
CA SER A 235 -26.73 9.04 -3.31
C SER A 235 -27.75 10.16 -3.14
N GLU A 236 -28.85 10.12 -3.88
CA GLU A 236 -29.94 11.12 -3.81
C GLU A 236 -30.58 11.18 -2.43
N GLN A 237 -30.77 10.04 -1.76
CA GLN A 237 -31.47 9.98 -0.47
C GLN A 237 -30.58 10.18 0.75
N THR A 238 -29.26 10.02 0.61
CA THR A 238 -28.33 10.01 1.76
C THR A 238 -27.12 10.92 1.63
N GLY A 239 -26.86 11.45 0.43
CA GLY A 239 -25.60 12.10 0.08
C GLY A 239 -24.39 11.16 0.04
N ILE A 240 -24.57 9.85 0.26
CA ILE A 240 -23.50 8.85 0.24
C ILE A 240 -23.32 8.32 -1.17
N VAL A 241 -22.12 8.49 -1.72
CA VAL A 241 -21.78 8.02 -3.06
C VAL A 241 -21.11 6.66 -2.97
N ILE A 242 -21.67 5.66 -3.64
CA ILE A 242 -21.03 4.35 -3.83
C ILE A 242 -20.52 4.27 -5.27
N HIS A 243 -19.20 4.16 -5.43
CA HIS A 243 -18.57 4.16 -6.74
C HIS A 243 -17.58 3.01 -6.87
N ARG A 244 -17.73 2.19 -7.93
CA ARG A 244 -16.78 1.14 -8.25
C ARG A 244 -15.64 1.72 -9.09
N ILE A 245 -14.42 1.64 -8.59
CA ILE A 245 -13.22 2.11 -9.26
C ILE A 245 -12.88 1.16 -10.40
N THR A 246 -12.77 1.68 -11.62
CA THR A 246 -12.32 0.94 -12.80
C THR A 246 -11.28 1.76 -13.57
N LYS A 247 -10.41 1.08 -14.31
CA LYS A 247 -9.49 1.76 -15.24
C LYS A 247 -10.29 2.47 -16.35
N LYS A 248 -9.73 3.56 -16.89
CA LYS A 248 -10.27 4.25 -18.08
C LYS A 248 -10.56 3.21 -19.18
N GLU A 249 -11.76 3.27 -19.77
CA GLU A 249 -12.24 2.35 -20.82
C GLU A 249 -12.41 0.86 -20.42
N SER A 250 -12.27 0.51 -19.14
CA SER A 250 -12.52 -0.84 -18.64
C SER A 250 -13.75 -0.89 -17.74
N SER A 251 -14.55 -1.95 -17.90
CA SER A 251 -15.61 -2.30 -16.95
C SER A 251 -15.11 -3.19 -15.79
N VAL A 252 -13.81 -3.53 -15.80
CA VAL A 252 -13.16 -4.35 -14.79
C VAL A 252 -12.52 -3.45 -13.74
N SER A 253 -12.78 -3.78 -12.47
CA SER A 253 -12.25 -3.06 -11.32
C SER A 253 -10.84 -3.56 -10.96
N ILE A 254 -10.73 -4.84 -10.56
CA ILE A 254 -9.46 -5.52 -10.30
C ILE A 254 -9.38 -6.71 -11.25
N TYR A 255 -8.39 -6.69 -12.17
CA TYR A 255 -8.28 -7.71 -13.21
C TYR A 255 -7.55 -8.96 -12.72
N ASP A 256 -6.38 -8.77 -12.10
CA ASP A 256 -5.48 -9.84 -11.70
C ASP A 256 -4.91 -9.63 -10.29
N LYS A 257 -3.89 -10.43 -9.94
CA LYS A 257 -3.23 -10.35 -8.63
C LYS A 257 -2.35 -9.11 -8.51
N GLU A 258 -1.81 -8.59 -9.60
CA GLU A 258 -1.02 -7.36 -9.57
C GLU A 258 -1.92 -6.18 -9.24
N ASP A 259 -3.05 -6.03 -9.95
CA ASP A 259 -4.05 -5.00 -9.66
C ASP A 259 -4.56 -5.11 -8.22
N LEU A 260 -4.77 -6.33 -7.72
CA LEU A 260 -5.17 -6.56 -6.34
C LEU A 260 -4.12 -6.08 -5.34
N CYS A 261 -2.85 -6.45 -5.56
CA CYS A 261 -1.75 -6.06 -4.67
C CYS A 261 -1.53 -4.55 -4.72
N ARG A 262 -1.54 -3.94 -5.91
CA ARG A 262 -1.44 -2.49 -6.10
C ARG A 262 -2.56 -1.74 -5.38
N ALA A 263 -3.82 -2.12 -5.61
CA ALA A 263 -4.97 -1.45 -4.98
C ALA A 263 -4.95 -1.61 -3.45
N THR A 264 -4.58 -2.79 -2.96
CA THR A 264 -4.56 -3.09 -1.52
C THR A 264 -3.42 -2.36 -0.81
N ALA A 265 -2.21 -2.34 -1.40
CA ALA A 265 -1.06 -1.59 -0.89
C ALA A 265 -1.33 -0.08 -0.92
N TYR A 266 -1.87 0.44 -2.03
CA TYR A 266 -2.26 1.84 -2.14
C TYR A 266 -3.27 2.24 -1.06
N CYS A 267 -4.30 1.43 -0.78
CA CYS A 267 -5.24 1.72 0.31
C CYS A 267 -4.57 1.73 1.70
N ARG A 268 -3.44 1.03 1.88
CA ARG A 268 -2.73 1.03 3.16
C ARG A 268 -1.93 2.30 3.39
N THR A 269 -1.41 2.96 2.34
CA THR A 269 -0.51 4.11 2.49
C THR A 269 -1.16 5.36 3.10
N HIS A 270 -2.48 5.47 3.03
CA HIS A 270 -3.23 6.65 3.51
C HIS A 270 -4.50 6.25 4.27
N THR A 271 -4.47 5.08 4.92
CA THR A 271 -5.54 4.65 5.81
C THR A 271 -5.47 5.39 7.14
N GLY A 272 -6.61 5.81 7.70
CA GLY A 272 -6.63 6.50 8.97
C GLY A 272 -6.06 5.65 10.11
N LEU A 273 -5.20 6.23 10.94
CA LEU A 273 -4.65 5.59 12.13
C LEU A 273 -5.41 6.03 13.38
N ARG A 274 -6.00 5.07 14.09
CA ARG A 274 -6.61 5.28 15.41
C ARG A 274 -5.63 4.89 16.50
N TRP A 275 -5.62 5.62 17.60
CA TRP A 275 -4.95 5.18 18.82
C TRP A 275 -5.75 4.03 19.45
N ASP A 276 -5.04 3.04 19.97
CA ASP A 276 -5.61 1.88 20.65
C ASP A 276 -5.11 1.87 22.09
N ASP A 277 -5.93 2.41 23.00
CA ASP A 277 -5.54 2.60 24.41
C ASP A 277 -5.10 1.30 25.08
N ASP A 278 -5.77 0.19 24.78
CA ASP A 278 -5.48 -1.12 25.39
C ASP A 278 -4.07 -1.65 25.06
N ASN A 279 -3.51 -1.26 23.91
CA ASN A 279 -2.21 -1.74 23.44
C ASN A 279 -1.18 -0.61 23.28
N GLU A 280 -1.54 0.61 23.69
CA GLU A 280 -0.71 1.83 23.59
C GLU A 280 -0.05 2.01 22.21
N GLN A 281 -0.79 1.73 21.13
CA GLN A 281 -0.26 1.77 19.78
C GLN A 281 -1.27 2.28 18.75
N PHE A 282 -0.77 2.76 17.61
CA PHE A 282 -1.62 3.06 16.47
C PHE A 282 -2.09 1.78 15.78
N ARG A 283 -3.39 1.72 15.48
CA ARG A 283 -3.98 0.71 14.61
C ARG A 283 -4.59 1.38 13.40
N ALA A 284 -4.40 0.78 12.23
CA ALA A 284 -5.13 1.18 11.04
C ALA A 284 -6.64 0.98 11.22
N ALA A 285 -7.42 1.95 10.74
CA ALA A 285 -8.87 1.91 10.63
C ALA A 285 -9.28 1.01 9.45
N THR A 286 -8.95 -0.27 9.59
CA THR A 286 -9.19 -1.31 8.58
C THR A 286 -9.95 -2.47 9.19
N TRP A 287 -10.95 -2.99 8.47
CA TRP A 287 -11.76 -4.10 8.96
C TRP A 287 -12.09 -5.08 7.86
N ARG A 288 -11.91 -6.36 8.14
CA ARG A 288 -12.40 -7.44 7.28
C ARG A 288 -13.86 -7.72 7.62
N PHE A 289 -14.67 -8.00 6.62
CA PHE A 289 -16.10 -8.26 6.79
C PHE A 289 -16.56 -9.46 5.94
N GLY A 290 -17.73 -9.98 6.27
CA GLY A 290 -18.25 -11.21 5.67
C GLY A 290 -17.33 -12.39 5.89
N GLU A 291 -17.30 -13.30 4.91
CA GLU A 291 -16.44 -14.49 4.96
C GLU A 291 -14.93 -14.18 5.01
N THR A 292 -14.50 -13.00 4.52
CA THR A 292 -13.09 -12.57 4.52
C THR A 292 -12.52 -12.48 5.95
N ALA A 293 -13.34 -12.11 6.94
CA ALA A 293 -12.89 -11.91 8.31
C ALA A 293 -12.22 -13.15 8.90
N ASN A 294 -12.87 -14.31 8.73
CA ASN A 294 -12.45 -15.59 9.30
C ASN A 294 -11.68 -16.47 8.32
N LEU A 295 -11.44 -15.99 7.10
CA LEU A 295 -10.73 -16.77 6.10
C LEU A 295 -9.24 -16.87 6.43
N VAL A 296 -8.71 -18.09 6.33
CA VAL A 296 -7.28 -18.40 6.46
C VAL A 296 -6.78 -18.88 5.09
N PRO A 297 -5.98 -18.09 4.37
CA PRO A 297 -5.41 -18.52 3.08
C PRO A 297 -4.48 -19.71 3.26
N SER A 298 -4.43 -20.62 2.28
CA SER A 298 -3.45 -21.71 2.24
C SER A 298 -2.03 -21.16 2.01
N LYS A 299 -1.00 -21.96 2.35
CA LYS A 299 0.41 -21.60 2.15
C LYS A 299 0.70 -21.18 0.71
N GLY A 300 0.28 -21.98 -0.28
CA GLY A 300 0.49 -21.67 -1.70
C GLY A 300 -0.14 -20.36 -2.15
N VAL A 301 -1.34 -19.99 -1.65
CA VAL A 301 -1.94 -18.68 -1.98
C VAL A 301 -1.12 -17.53 -1.39
N ARG A 302 -0.61 -17.70 -0.16
CA ARG A 302 0.24 -16.68 0.48
C ARG A 302 1.55 -16.49 -0.27
N GLU A 303 2.16 -17.57 -0.74
CA GLU A 303 3.41 -17.54 -1.51
C GLU A 303 3.21 -16.88 -2.88
N GLU A 304 2.14 -17.25 -3.60
CA GLU A 304 1.79 -16.62 -4.88
C GLU A 304 1.56 -15.10 -4.71
N ILE A 305 0.85 -14.67 -3.65
CA ILE A 305 0.58 -13.26 -3.40
C ILE A 305 1.81 -12.54 -2.84
N ASP A 306 2.67 -13.19 -2.05
CA ASP A 306 3.94 -12.61 -1.60
C ASP A 306 4.82 -12.24 -2.79
N GLN A 307 4.95 -13.16 -3.77
CA GLN A 307 5.73 -12.90 -4.98
C GLN A 307 5.19 -11.70 -5.75
N VAL A 308 3.90 -11.71 -6.09
CA VAL A 308 3.27 -10.62 -6.84
C VAL A 308 3.33 -9.30 -6.09
N ALA A 309 3.17 -9.30 -4.76
CA ALA A 309 3.27 -8.11 -3.94
C ALA A 309 4.68 -7.51 -3.98
N ARG A 310 5.73 -8.33 -3.99
CA ARG A 310 7.12 -7.86 -4.14
C ARG A 310 7.35 -7.23 -5.51
N ASP A 311 6.84 -7.87 -6.57
CA ASP A 311 7.01 -7.40 -7.95
C ASP A 311 6.41 -6.00 -8.18
N VAL A 312 5.31 -5.66 -7.49
CA VAL A 312 4.66 -4.35 -7.59
C VAL A 312 5.03 -3.36 -6.49
N SER A 313 5.86 -3.77 -5.53
CA SER A 313 6.08 -2.99 -4.30
C SER A 313 6.76 -1.65 -4.54
N HIS A 314 7.79 -1.62 -5.39
CA HIS A 314 8.51 -0.41 -5.74
C HIS A 314 7.58 0.62 -6.38
N ASP A 315 6.76 0.21 -7.35
CA ASP A 315 5.86 1.12 -8.07
C ASP A 315 4.80 1.78 -7.17
N VAL A 316 4.42 1.13 -6.08
CA VAL A 316 3.29 1.57 -5.22
C VAL A 316 3.77 2.20 -3.91
N LEU A 317 4.83 1.66 -3.32
CA LEU A 317 5.34 2.04 -2.00
C LEU A 317 6.69 2.77 -2.10
N GLY A 318 7.33 2.81 -3.26
CA GLY A 318 8.66 3.42 -3.44
C GLY A 318 9.80 2.60 -2.84
N VAL A 319 9.53 1.39 -2.33
CA VAL A 319 10.53 0.52 -1.69
C VAL A 319 10.53 -0.84 -2.36
N ASP A 320 11.73 -1.34 -2.67
CA ASP A 320 11.92 -2.65 -3.27
C ASP A 320 11.99 -3.75 -2.20
N PHE A 321 11.03 -4.67 -2.25
CA PHE A 321 11.02 -5.86 -1.39
C PHE A 321 11.37 -7.15 -2.17
N ARG A 322 11.95 -7.07 -3.37
CA ARG A 322 12.38 -8.26 -4.12
C ARG A 322 13.42 -9.06 -3.33
N ARG A 323 13.41 -10.39 -3.51
CA ARG A 323 14.43 -11.25 -2.91
C ARG A 323 15.76 -10.97 -3.60
N SER A 324 16.76 -10.54 -2.85
CA SER A 324 18.12 -10.42 -3.34
C SER A 324 18.79 -11.80 -3.38
N SER A 325 19.64 -12.01 -4.37
CA SER A 325 20.61 -13.11 -4.38
C SER A 325 21.90 -12.66 -3.73
N CYS A 326 22.64 -13.62 -3.19
CA CYS A 326 23.93 -13.37 -2.59
C CYS A 326 24.92 -12.87 -3.63
N SER A 327 25.51 -11.70 -3.38
CA SER A 327 26.53 -11.09 -4.23
C SER A 327 27.97 -11.37 -3.75
N ALA A 328 28.14 -12.16 -2.68
CA ALA A 328 29.45 -12.47 -2.12
C ALA A 328 30.37 -13.09 -3.16
N HIS A 329 31.63 -12.64 -3.18
CA HIS A 329 32.67 -13.22 -4.01
C HIS A 329 33.06 -14.59 -3.44
N VAL A 330 33.03 -15.60 -4.30
CA VAL A 330 33.43 -16.97 -3.98
C VAL A 330 34.75 -17.23 -4.73
N HIS A 331 35.80 -17.60 -4.00
CA HIS A 331 37.02 -18.08 -4.64
C HIS A 331 36.81 -19.53 -5.12
N PRO A 332 37.35 -19.90 -6.31
CA PRO A 332 37.21 -21.24 -6.87
C PRO A 332 37.81 -22.36 -6.01
N ASP A 333 38.59 -22.02 -4.98
CA ASP A 333 39.28 -22.97 -4.11
C ASP A 333 38.63 -23.13 -2.72
N GLY A 334 37.43 -22.58 -2.49
CA GLY A 334 36.62 -22.85 -1.30
C GLY A 334 37.12 -22.25 0.02
N GLU A 335 38.29 -21.61 0.07
CA GLU A 335 38.73 -20.86 1.24
C GLU A 335 38.20 -19.42 1.19
N PRO A 336 37.38 -18.99 2.17
CA PRO A 336 36.90 -17.63 2.24
C PRO A 336 38.04 -16.69 2.67
N GLN A 337 38.16 -15.52 2.03
CA GLN A 337 38.87 -14.41 2.67
C GLN A 337 38.13 -14.05 3.95
N ASP A 338 38.80 -14.21 5.10
CA ASP A 338 38.61 -13.27 6.20
C ASP A 338 39.09 -11.92 5.66
N SER A 339 38.16 -11.08 5.18
CA SER A 339 38.48 -9.68 5.00
C SER A 339 38.83 -9.14 6.39
N PRO A 340 40.07 -8.66 6.59
CA PRO A 340 40.45 -8.11 7.87
C PRO A 340 39.56 -6.90 8.14
N SER A 341 39.15 -6.79 9.40
CA SER A 341 38.55 -5.62 10.00
C SER A 341 39.36 -4.35 9.69
N GLU A 342 39.07 -3.70 8.58
CA GLU A 342 39.23 -2.27 8.45
C GLU A 342 37.83 -1.71 8.31
N GLN A 343 37.49 -0.86 9.29
CA GLN A 343 36.35 0.02 9.26
C GLN A 343 36.52 0.96 8.05
N GLU A 344 36.22 0.48 6.86
CA GLU A 344 35.58 1.38 5.90
C GLU A 344 34.20 1.59 6.49
N GLU A 345 34.04 2.71 7.20
CA GLU A 345 32.70 3.20 7.50
C GLU A 345 31.90 3.10 6.20
N PRO A 346 30.72 2.47 6.20
CA PRO A 346 29.86 2.61 5.05
C PRO A 346 29.72 4.11 4.84
N VAL A 347 30.20 4.63 3.71
CA VAL A 347 29.91 5.99 3.28
C VAL A 347 28.42 5.99 2.94
N TRP A 348 27.61 5.96 3.98
CA TRP A 348 26.26 6.48 3.96
C TRP A 348 26.46 7.99 3.95
N SER A 349 26.46 8.57 2.75
CA SER A 349 26.14 9.99 2.66
C SER A 349 24.73 10.15 3.20
N PRO A 350 24.50 10.92 4.28
CA PRO A 350 23.15 11.33 4.68
C PRO A 350 22.67 12.49 3.80
N GLU A 351 23.10 12.54 2.53
CA GLU A 351 22.55 13.49 1.58
C GLU A 351 21.48 12.79 0.75
N PRO A 352 20.27 13.37 0.64
CA PRO A 352 19.25 12.84 -0.23
C PRO A 352 19.84 12.78 -1.64
N VAL A 353 19.99 11.57 -2.19
CA VAL A 353 20.44 11.43 -3.57
C VAL A 353 19.29 11.95 -4.46
N SER A 354 19.39 13.22 -4.84
CA SER A 354 18.57 13.85 -5.86
C SER A 354 18.88 13.18 -7.21
N LEU A 355 18.16 12.12 -7.54
CA LEU A 355 18.28 11.39 -8.81
C LEU A 355 17.12 11.66 -9.77
N PHE A 356 16.70 12.92 -9.91
CA PHE A 356 15.96 13.34 -11.09
C PHE A 356 16.48 14.69 -11.57
N ALA A 357 17.40 14.66 -12.53
CA ALA A 357 17.79 15.85 -13.28
C ALA A 357 16.60 16.28 -14.17
N GLY A 358 15.76 17.18 -13.67
CA GLY A 358 14.85 17.97 -14.50
C GLY A 358 15.61 19.14 -15.12
N PRO A 359 15.37 19.49 -16.39
CA PRO A 359 16.01 20.64 -17.00
C PRO A 359 15.53 21.93 -16.34
N THR A 360 16.48 22.75 -15.92
CA THR A 360 16.28 24.15 -15.55
C THR A 360 16.00 24.97 -16.81
N ASP A 361 14.91 25.74 -16.82
CA ASP A 361 14.82 27.13 -17.31
C ASP A 361 13.34 27.57 -17.22
N ASP A 362 13.01 28.46 -16.28
CA ASP A 362 12.87 29.91 -16.49
C ASP A 362 11.94 30.30 -17.65
N ARG A 363 10.69 30.69 -17.32
CA ARG A 363 10.07 31.86 -17.93
C ARG A 363 8.91 32.42 -17.13
N SER A 364 9.09 33.70 -16.84
CA SER A 364 8.19 34.65 -16.20
C SER A 364 6.98 35.08 -17.08
N LEU A 365 5.86 35.36 -16.38
CA LEU A 365 4.79 36.35 -16.66
C LEU A 365 3.72 36.09 -17.74
N GLY A 366 2.45 36.11 -17.28
CA GLY A 366 1.38 36.91 -17.92
C GLY A 366 0.09 36.19 -18.32
N PRO A 367 -1.12 36.70 -17.95
CA PRO A 367 -2.40 35.99 -18.12
C PRO A 367 -3.14 36.34 -19.42
N SER A 368 -3.95 35.43 -19.95
CA SER A 368 -5.08 35.80 -20.80
C SER A 368 -6.25 34.81 -20.73
N GLN A 369 -7.42 35.37 -20.45
CA GLN A 369 -8.75 34.80 -20.65
C GLN A 369 -8.96 34.34 -22.10
N THR A 370 -9.78 33.30 -22.32
CA THR A 370 -11.11 33.40 -22.95
C THR A 370 -11.76 32.02 -23.09
N ASP A 371 -13.09 32.06 -22.99
CA ASP A 371 -14.10 31.00 -23.08
C ASP A 371 -14.04 30.15 -24.36
N PHE A 372 -14.54 28.90 -24.31
CA PHE A 372 -15.60 28.37 -25.19
C PHE A 372 -15.91 26.88 -24.91
N GLU A 373 -17.21 26.59 -24.84
CA GLU A 373 -17.87 25.27 -24.79
C GLU A 373 -18.52 24.94 -26.18
N PRO A 374 -19.15 23.77 -26.43
CA PRO A 374 -18.53 22.57 -27.01
C PRO A 374 -19.19 22.16 -28.37
N SER A 375 -18.65 21.16 -29.07
CA SER A 375 -19.45 20.42 -30.08
C SER A 375 -18.92 19.02 -30.43
N SER A 376 -19.89 18.17 -30.69
CA SER A 376 -19.95 16.72 -30.93
C SER A 376 -19.46 16.18 -32.29
N ALA A 377 -19.05 14.90 -32.29
CA ALA A 377 -19.42 13.79 -33.22
C ALA A 377 -18.28 13.01 -33.94
N ASP A 378 -18.29 11.70 -33.67
CA ASP A 378 -17.99 10.51 -34.52
C ASP A 378 -16.78 10.44 -35.48
N ARG A 379 -15.91 9.41 -35.27
CA ARG A 379 -15.71 8.26 -36.20
C ARG A 379 -14.55 7.30 -35.82
N LEU A 380 -14.91 6.01 -35.63
CA LEU A 380 -14.33 4.72 -36.10
C LEU A 380 -12.79 4.50 -36.27
N LEU A 381 -12.25 3.57 -35.45
CA LEU A 381 -11.27 2.44 -35.63
C LEU A 381 -10.05 2.57 -36.59
N PRO A 382 -8.83 2.05 -36.25
CA PRO A 382 -8.59 0.59 -36.07
C PRO A 382 -7.52 0.15 -35.02
N ASP A 383 -7.36 -1.18 -34.92
CA ASP A 383 -6.39 -2.01 -34.18
C ASP A 383 -4.98 -1.44 -33.94
N GLY A 384 -4.44 -1.69 -32.74
CA GLY A 384 -3.03 -1.51 -32.40
C GLY A 384 -2.85 -1.49 -30.89
N GLY A 385 -2.07 -2.42 -30.36
CA GLY A 385 -1.94 -2.64 -28.92
C GLY A 385 -1.18 -1.56 -28.16
N SER A 386 -1.23 -1.69 -26.83
CA SER A 386 -0.18 -1.31 -25.88
C SER A 386 0.43 0.08 -26.06
N THR A 387 -0.01 1.04 -25.27
CA THR A 387 0.88 2.10 -24.73
C THR A 387 0.25 2.75 -23.49
N TRP A 388 0.79 2.39 -22.32
CA TRP A 388 1.05 3.40 -21.30
C TRP A 388 2.30 4.13 -21.81
N ASP A 389 2.15 5.38 -22.23
CA ASP A 389 3.27 6.15 -22.77
C ASP A 389 4.31 6.41 -21.66
N GLU A 390 5.53 6.01 -21.99
CA GLU A 390 6.78 6.34 -21.35
C GLU A 390 6.93 7.86 -21.26
N THR A 391 7.03 8.39 -20.05
CA THR A 391 7.82 9.59 -19.77
C THR A 391 8.37 9.53 -18.35
N ALA A 392 9.40 8.71 -18.15
CA ALA A 392 10.40 8.93 -17.11
C ALA A 392 11.64 8.07 -17.39
N GLY A 393 12.79 8.74 -17.52
CA GLY A 393 14.08 8.16 -17.15
C GLY A 393 14.76 7.30 -18.22
N VAL A 394 15.56 7.96 -19.05
CA VAL A 394 16.72 7.34 -19.70
C VAL A 394 17.50 6.55 -18.63
N SER A 395 17.58 5.24 -18.80
CA SER A 395 18.53 4.39 -18.06
C SER A 395 19.94 4.95 -18.23
N PRO A 396 20.71 5.19 -17.16
CA PRO A 396 22.15 5.13 -17.28
C PRO A 396 22.50 3.65 -17.46
N SER A 397 22.59 3.23 -18.71
CA SER A 397 23.36 2.07 -19.10
C SER A 397 24.82 2.33 -18.70
N PHE A 398 25.21 1.89 -17.50
CA PHE A 398 26.61 1.55 -17.25
C PHE A 398 26.88 0.20 -17.94
N LEU A 399 27.00 0.26 -19.26
CA LEU A 399 27.71 -0.72 -20.06
C LEU A 399 29.07 -0.10 -20.34
N ASP A 400 30.11 -0.66 -19.73
CA ASP A 400 31.49 -0.37 -20.07
C ASP A 400 31.73 -0.75 -21.54
N ASP A 401 31.88 0.25 -22.41
CA ASP A 401 32.47 0.08 -23.74
C ASP A 401 33.98 0.39 -23.62
N PRO A 402 34.88 -0.52 -24.00
CA PRO A 402 36.29 -0.43 -23.67
C PRO A 402 36.97 0.56 -24.62
N THR A 403 37.35 1.72 -24.10
CA THR A 403 38.29 2.59 -24.81
C THR A 403 39.71 2.19 -24.44
N GLU A 404 40.46 1.85 -25.48
CA GLU A 404 41.87 1.49 -25.48
C GLU A 404 42.71 2.47 -24.64
N ALA A 405 43.29 1.96 -23.55
CA ALA A 405 44.44 2.56 -22.89
C ALA A 405 45.59 1.56 -22.98
N GLU A 406 46.56 1.89 -23.83
CA GLU A 406 47.76 1.11 -24.05
C GLU A 406 48.59 0.97 -22.76
N GLY A 407 49.04 -0.26 -22.50
CA GLY A 407 50.33 -0.53 -21.84
C GLY A 407 50.37 -0.53 -20.31
N VAL A 408 49.79 -1.56 -19.68
CA VAL A 408 50.22 -2.05 -18.36
C VAL A 408 50.18 -3.59 -18.40
N PRO A 409 51.20 -4.33 -17.90
CA PRO A 409 51.26 -5.79 -18.06
C PRO A 409 50.10 -6.49 -17.34
N ASP A 410 49.48 -7.44 -18.02
CA ASP A 410 48.43 -8.35 -17.52
C ASP A 410 48.82 -9.02 -16.21
N ASP A 411 48.23 -8.56 -15.10
CA ASP A 411 47.99 -9.39 -13.93
C ASP A 411 46.69 -10.17 -14.21
N PRO A 412 46.64 -11.51 -14.04
CA PRO A 412 45.44 -12.26 -14.36
C PRO A 412 44.32 -11.84 -13.40
N LYS A 413 43.36 -11.06 -13.89
CA LYS A 413 42.09 -10.83 -13.20
C LYS A 413 41.42 -12.19 -12.99
N GLN A 414 41.58 -12.77 -11.80
CA GLN A 414 40.70 -13.82 -11.33
C GLN A 414 39.30 -13.21 -11.30
N GLU A 415 38.47 -13.55 -12.28
CA GLU A 415 37.04 -13.31 -12.20
C GLU A 415 36.50 -14.14 -11.03
N THR A 416 36.44 -13.53 -9.85
CA THR A 416 35.80 -14.14 -8.68
C THR A 416 34.32 -14.33 -9.00
N GLU A 417 33.87 -15.58 -9.06
CA GLU A 417 32.46 -15.90 -9.26
C GLU A 417 31.63 -15.38 -8.07
N ARG A 418 30.43 -14.87 -8.35
CA ARG A 418 29.50 -14.47 -7.28
C ARG A 418 28.67 -15.67 -6.83
N CYS A 419 28.43 -15.79 -5.53
CA CYS A 419 27.74 -16.94 -4.93
C CYS A 419 26.36 -17.21 -5.55
N GLY A 420 25.53 -16.18 -5.70
CA GLY A 420 24.20 -16.29 -6.30
C GLY A 420 23.16 -17.05 -5.46
N GLY A 421 23.52 -17.56 -4.27
CA GLY A 421 22.61 -18.30 -3.38
C GLY A 421 21.45 -17.44 -2.84
N GLU A 422 20.36 -18.08 -2.41
CA GLU A 422 19.21 -17.36 -1.85
C GLU A 422 19.57 -16.71 -0.51
N MET A 423 19.07 -15.49 -0.29
CA MET A 423 19.18 -14.80 1.00
C MET A 423 18.03 -15.24 1.92
N ILE A 424 18.40 -15.90 3.01
CA ILE A 424 17.51 -16.45 4.02
C ILE A 424 17.36 -15.47 5.18
N PRO A 425 16.14 -15.16 5.64
CA PRO A 425 15.93 -14.32 6.82
C PRO A 425 16.59 -14.91 8.07
N MET A 426 17.20 -14.04 8.90
CA MET A 426 17.95 -14.42 10.11
C MET A 426 17.15 -15.30 11.09
N MET A 427 15.82 -15.15 11.13
CA MET A 427 14.94 -15.99 11.95
C MET A 427 15.02 -17.50 11.64
N TYR A 428 15.51 -17.88 10.45
CA TYR A 428 15.67 -19.27 10.04
C TYR A 428 17.10 -19.80 10.25
N ALA A 429 18.03 -18.98 10.78
CA ALA A 429 19.39 -19.40 11.09
C ALA A 429 19.47 -20.71 11.91
N PRO A 430 18.59 -21.00 12.89
CA PRO A 430 18.64 -22.27 13.63
C PRO A 430 18.63 -23.52 12.74
N GLN A 431 17.96 -23.48 11.58
CA GLN A 431 17.89 -24.63 10.67
C GLN A 431 19.24 -24.95 10.01
N TYR A 432 20.14 -23.96 9.95
CA TYR A 432 21.47 -24.07 9.34
C TYR A 432 22.56 -24.22 10.41
N LEU A 433 22.35 -23.63 11.60
CA LEU A 433 23.27 -23.77 12.73
C LEU A 433 23.31 -25.20 13.28
N ASP A 434 22.22 -25.96 13.13
CA ASP A 434 22.11 -27.37 13.54
C ASP A 434 22.61 -28.36 12.47
N ASP A 435 23.12 -27.88 11.33
CA ASP A 435 23.62 -28.72 10.24
C ASP A 435 25.11 -29.07 10.46
N ASP A 436 25.37 -30.34 10.81
CA ASP A 436 26.72 -30.85 11.07
C ASP A 436 27.61 -30.80 9.81
N ASP A 437 27.04 -30.99 8.61
CA ASP A 437 27.79 -30.97 7.36
C ASP A 437 28.28 -29.54 7.07
N LEU A 438 27.42 -28.53 7.24
CA LEU A 438 27.81 -27.11 7.10
C LEU A 438 28.85 -26.69 8.15
N ARG A 439 28.76 -27.23 9.37
CA ARG A 439 29.71 -26.94 10.45
C ARG A 439 31.09 -27.54 10.17
N ASP A 440 31.14 -28.70 9.52
CA ASP A 440 32.40 -29.32 9.09
C ASP A 440 32.98 -28.63 7.85
N GLU A 441 32.15 -28.20 6.90
CA GLU A 441 32.58 -27.54 5.65
C GLU A 441 33.00 -26.07 5.86
N MET A 442 32.29 -25.32 6.71
CA MET A 442 32.49 -23.87 6.88
C MET A 442 32.45 -23.42 8.35
N PRO A 443 33.28 -23.98 9.25
CA PRO A 443 33.17 -23.77 10.70
C PRO A 443 33.20 -22.30 11.13
N GLY A 444 34.10 -21.50 10.56
CA GLY A 444 34.21 -20.07 10.90
C GLY A 444 32.99 -19.24 10.48
N ARG A 445 32.31 -19.62 9.39
CA ARG A 445 31.10 -18.94 8.94
C ARG A 445 29.87 -19.33 9.77
N VAL A 446 29.81 -20.59 10.21
CA VAL A 446 28.78 -21.06 11.15
C VAL A 446 28.93 -20.35 12.50
N GLU A 447 30.14 -20.22 13.05
CA GLU A 447 30.40 -19.46 14.28
C GLU A 447 30.05 -17.97 14.14
N ALA A 448 30.31 -17.36 12.98
CA ALA A 448 29.91 -15.99 12.69
C ALA A 448 28.38 -15.84 12.62
N LEU A 449 27.70 -16.77 11.94
CA LEU A 449 26.24 -16.79 11.88
C LEU A 449 25.60 -16.99 13.26
N GLU A 450 26.18 -17.82 14.12
CA GLU A 450 25.69 -18.03 15.49
C GLU A 450 25.78 -16.75 16.32
N ARG A 451 26.90 -16.01 16.23
CA ARG A 451 27.06 -14.71 16.91
C ARG A 451 26.06 -13.67 16.38
N ASP A 452 25.91 -13.56 15.07
CA ASP A 452 25.01 -12.59 14.46
C ASP A 452 23.54 -12.95 14.74
N TYR A 453 23.21 -14.24 14.82
CA TYR A 453 21.90 -14.72 15.25
C TYR A 453 21.62 -14.35 16.72
N GLN A 454 22.61 -14.49 17.61
CA GLN A 454 22.45 -14.05 19.00
C GLN A 454 22.24 -12.53 19.09
N LEU A 455 22.98 -11.73 18.33
CA LEU A 455 22.77 -10.28 18.25
C LEU A 455 21.36 -9.93 17.75
N TRP A 456 20.87 -10.65 16.74
CA TRP A 456 19.51 -10.51 16.24
C TRP A 456 18.45 -10.84 17.31
N GLN A 457 18.66 -11.91 18.09
CA GLN A 457 17.79 -12.26 19.22
C GLN A 457 17.81 -11.20 20.32
N ASP A 458 19.00 -10.73 20.71
CA ASP A 458 19.22 -9.74 21.76
C ASP A 458 18.60 -8.39 21.40
N SER A 459 18.53 -8.09 20.10
CA SER A 459 17.81 -6.94 19.56
C SER A 459 16.29 -7.04 19.80
N GLY A 460 15.75 -8.21 20.15
CA GLY A 460 14.37 -8.36 20.63
C GLY A 460 13.41 -8.98 19.62
N ASN A 461 13.92 -9.63 18.56
CA ASN A 461 13.15 -10.08 17.38
C ASN A 461 12.39 -8.90 16.73
N PRO A 462 11.93 -8.97 15.47
CA PRO A 462 11.13 -7.84 14.96
C PRO A 462 9.97 -7.60 15.94
N PRO A 463 9.72 -6.35 16.40
CA PRO A 463 8.53 -6.09 17.19
C PRO A 463 7.29 -6.58 16.38
N PRO A 464 6.29 -7.13 17.07
CA PRO A 464 5.33 -8.04 16.47
C PRO A 464 4.47 -7.40 15.36
N ASP A 465 4.30 -8.21 14.30
CA ASP A 465 3.39 -8.18 13.12
C ASP A 465 3.50 -7.06 12.06
#